data_AF-A0A2D6VKH5-F1
#
_entry.id   AF-A0A2D6VKH5-F1
#
_cell.length_a   1.000
_cell.length_b   1.000
_cell.length_c   1.000
_cell.angle_alpha   90.00
_cell.angle_beta   90.00
_cell.angle_gamma   90.00
#
_symmetry.space_group_name_H-M   'P 1'
#
loop_
_entity.id
_entity.type
_entity.pdbx_description
1 polymer ?
#
loop_
_entity_poly.entity_id
_entity_poly.type
_entity_poly.pdbx_seq_one_letter_code
_entity_poly.pdbx_strand_id
1 'polypeptide(L)'
;KKYIGSYSDDHFITLDDWVSSSISSKDSDLILQMDIEGSEYETILSVSEQTLSRFSIILIEFHGLHNLWSYPFFKLASSCFKKLLRKHSCVHIHPNNTRGVVSIEGIEIPKLMEFTFYRRDRVEKADEKLTFPHPLDSDNTNKPSIALPKCWANYC
;
A
#
# COMPACT_ATOMS: atom_id res chain seq x y z
N LYS A 1 22.19 9.81 -5.67
CA LYS A 1 20.97 9.37 -4.97
C LYS A 1 19.94 9.06 -6.04
N LYS A 2 19.36 7.85 -6.06
CA LYS A 2 18.35 7.44 -7.05
C LYS A 2 16.97 7.34 -6.41
N TYR A 3 15.91 7.51 -7.19
CA TYR A 3 14.52 7.34 -6.78
C TYR A 3 14.03 5.93 -7.14
N ILE A 4 13.12 5.37 -6.35
CA ILE A 4 12.48 4.10 -6.71
C ILE A 4 11.45 4.37 -7.81
N GLY A 5 11.43 3.53 -8.85
CA GLY A 5 10.51 3.70 -9.97
C GLY A 5 10.28 2.43 -10.78
N SER A 6 9.64 2.59 -11.94
CA SER A 6 9.27 1.49 -12.84
C SER A 6 10.42 0.96 -13.72
N TYR A 7 11.54 1.67 -13.78
CA TYR A 7 12.73 1.31 -14.55
C TYR A 7 14.01 1.84 -13.87
N SER A 8 15.16 1.38 -14.33
CA SER A 8 16.47 1.81 -13.84
C SER A 8 17.20 2.64 -14.89
N ASP A 9 17.69 3.82 -14.50
CA ASP A 9 18.55 4.69 -15.30
C ASP A 9 19.49 5.50 -14.37
N ASP A 10 20.01 6.65 -14.80
CA ASP A 10 20.88 7.48 -13.97
C ASP A 10 20.18 8.09 -12.74
N HIS A 11 18.84 8.29 -12.80
CA HIS A 11 18.03 8.93 -11.76
C HIS A 11 17.14 7.95 -10.99
N PHE A 12 16.72 6.86 -11.61
CA PHE A 12 15.79 5.87 -11.08
C PHE A 12 16.44 4.51 -10.89
N ILE A 13 15.91 3.73 -9.94
CA ILE A 13 16.25 2.34 -9.70
C ILE A 13 14.96 1.55 -9.43
N THR A 14 14.83 0.38 -10.03
CA THR A 14 13.70 -0.50 -9.73
C THR A 14 13.79 -1.05 -8.30
N LEU A 15 12.66 -1.45 -7.72
CA LEU A 15 12.65 -2.11 -6.42
C LEU A 15 13.46 -3.42 -6.45
N ASP A 16 13.45 -4.16 -7.56
CA ASP A 16 14.27 -5.36 -7.76
C ASP A 16 15.77 -5.06 -7.64
N ASP A 17 16.26 -4.08 -8.39
CA ASP A 17 17.68 -3.72 -8.42
C ASP A 17 18.12 -3.14 -7.07
N TRP A 18 17.26 -2.33 -6.43
CA TRP A 18 17.56 -1.77 -5.12
C TRP A 18 17.66 -2.87 -4.06
N VAL A 19 16.73 -3.83 -4.04
CA VAL A 19 16.79 -4.96 -3.10
C VAL A 19 18.02 -5.82 -3.39
N SER A 20 18.30 -6.14 -4.65
CA SER A 20 19.45 -6.98 -5.02
C SER A 20 20.80 -6.33 -4.71
N SER A 21 20.91 -5.00 -4.78
CA SER A 21 22.13 -4.28 -4.45
C SER A 21 22.29 -4.02 -2.95
N SER A 22 21.18 -3.97 -2.20
CA SER A 22 21.18 -3.69 -0.76
C SER A 22 21.26 -4.94 0.11
N ILE A 23 20.76 -6.08 -0.38
CA ILE A 23 20.62 -7.32 0.41
C ILE A 23 21.21 -8.49 -0.37
N SER A 24 22.35 -9.00 0.11
CA SER A 24 23.09 -10.09 -0.52
C SER A 24 22.42 -11.46 -0.41
N SER A 25 21.65 -11.70 0.67
CA SER A 25 20.88 -12.93 0.83
C SER A 25 19.69 -12.93 -0.13
N LYS A 26 19.48 -14.04 -0.85
CA LYS A 26 18.32 -14.22 -1.73
C LYS A 26 17.07 -14.75 -1.02
N ASP A 27 17.25 -15.31 0.18
CA ASP A 27 16.21 -16.02 0.94
C ASP A 27 15.83 -15.30 2.24
N SER A 28 16.24 -14.03 2.39
CA SER A 28 15.86 -13.22 3.55
C SER A 28 14.37 -12.89 3.51
N ASP A 29 13.72 -13.02 4.65
CA ASP A 29 12.36 -12.50 4.87
C ASP A 29 12.43 -11.02 5.25
N LEU A 30 11.73 -10.17 4.50
CA LEU A 30 11.88 -8.72 4.54
C LEU A 30 10.60 -8.03 5.00
N ILE A 31 10.76 -6.79 5.43
CA ILE A 31 9.67 -5.84 5.63
C ILE A 31 9.89 -4.67 4.67
N LEU A 32 8.86 -4.30 3.92
CA LEU A 32 8.85 -3.12 3.07
C LEU A 32 8.03 -2.02 3.74
N GLN A 33 8.61 -0.83 3.88
CA GLN A 33 7.87 0.40 4.17
C GLN A 33 8.03 1.32 2.97
N MET A 34 6.91 1.79 2.40
CA MET A 34 6.88 2.56 1.17
C MET A 34 5.97 3.78 1.32
N ASP A 35 6.58 4.94 1.19
CA ASP A 35 5.95 6.25 1.02
C ASP A 35 6.84 7.00 0.02
N ILE A 36 6.38 7.08 -1.23
CA ILE A 36 7.17 7.62 -2.35
C ILE A 36 6.34 8.56 -3.23
N GLU A 37 5.41 9.29 -2.60
CA GLU A 37 4.72 10.46 -3.16
C GLU A 37 4.04 10.21 -4.53
N GLY A 38 3.42 9.04 -4.73
CA GLY A 38 2.65 8.70 -5.94
C GLY A 38 3.26 7.62 -6.84
N SER A 39 4.55 7.31 -6.66
CA SER A 39 5.22 6.25 -7.42
C SER A 39 4.91 4.84 -6.90
N GLU A 40 4.04 4.69 -5.90
CA GLU A 40 3.70 3.38 -5.31
C GLU A 40 3.12 2.43 -6.35
N TYR A 41 2.16 2.91 -7.15
CA TYR A 41 1.43 2.07 -8.10
C TYR A 41 2.33 1.50 -9.19
N GLU A 42 3.19 2.34 -9.78
CA GLU A 42 4.11 1.90 -10.84
C GLU A 42 5.20 0.97 -10.28
N THR A 43 5.67 1.25 -9.06
CA THR A 43 6.70 0.44 -8.38
C THR A 43 6.18 -0.95 -8.07
N ILE A 44 4.96 -1.05 -7.55
CA ILE A 44 4.32 -2.34 -7.29
C ILE A 44 4.00 -3.09 -8.59
N LEU A 45 3.64 -2.38 -9.65
CA LEU A 45 3.40 -3.02 -10.95
C LEU A 45 4.70 -3.51 -11.61
N SER A 46 5.82 -2.80 -11.47
CA SER A 46 7.10 -3.15 -12.07
C SER A 46 7.85 -4.24 -11.30
N VAL A 47 7.76 -4.28 -9.96
CA VAL A 47 8.55 -5.22 -9.14
C VAL A 47 8.24 -6.67 -9.49
N SER A 48 9.28 -7.52 -9.58
CA SER A 48 9.09 -8.94 -9.84
C SER A 48 8.30 -9.65 -8.74
N GLU A 49 7.55 -10.70 -9.10
CA GLU A 49 6.88 -11.55 -8.11
C GLU A 49 7.87 -12.19 -7.13
N GLN A 50 9.11 -12.45 -7.59
CA GLN A 50 10.18 -12.99 -6.76
C GLN A 50 10.55 -12.00 -5.65
N THR A 51 10.84 -10.74 -5.99
CA THR A 51 11.17 -9.71 -5.00
C THR A 51 9.98 -9.37 -4.12
N LEU A 52 8.79 -9.19 -4.71
CA LEU A 52 7.57 -8.87 -3.95
C LEU A 52 7.25 -9.96 -2.91
N SER A 53 7.48 -11.24 -3.26
CA SER A 53 7.24 -12.37 -2.36
C SER A 53 8.25 -12.45 -1.21
N ARG A 54 9.39 -11.76 -1.26
CA ARG A 54 10.36 -11.74 -0.14
C ARG A 54 9.88 -10.93 1.05
N PHE A 55 8.96 -9.98 0.82
CA PHE A 55 8.39 -9.18 1.90
C PHE A 55 7.28 -9.96 2.59
N SER A 56 7.46 -10.34 3.85
CA SER A 56 6.36 -10.91 4.66
C SER A 56 5.35 -9.84 5.04
N ILE A 57 5.83 -8.64 5.34
CA ILE A 57 5.01 -7.47 5.65
C ILE A 57 5.33 -6.35 4.67
N ILE A 58 4.29 -5.70 4.14
CA ILE A 58 4.40 -4.54 3.28
C ILE A 58 3.51 -3.44 3.87
N LEU A 59 4.11 -2.33 4.29
CA LEU A 59 3.44 -1.10 4.68
C LEU A 59 3.55 -0.10 3.53
N ILE A 60 2.42 0.37 3.02
CA ILE A 60 2.39 1.34 1.90
C ILE A 60 1.41 2.46 2.22
N GLU A 61 1.88 3.71 2.12
CA GLU A 61 1.01 4.87 2.01
C GLU A 61 0.61 5.10 0.55
N PHE A 62 -0.65 4.81 0.19
CA PHE A 62 -1.12 5.02 -1.17
C PHE A 62 -1.54 6.47 -1.40
N HIS A 63 -0.82 7.12 -2.30
CA HIS A 63 -1.05 8.50 -2.68
C HIS A 63 -2.17 8.66 -3.72
N GLY A 64 -2.96 9.74 -3.60
CA GLY A 64 -3.85 10.15 -4.68
C GLY A 64 -5.09 9.27 -4.89
N LEU A 65 -5.57 8.57 -3.85
CA LEU A 65 -6.73 7.67 -3.94
C LEU A 65 -8.02 8.33 -4.44
N HIS A 66 -8.20 9.63 -4.22
CA HIS A 66 -9.30 10.40 -4.80
C HIS A 66 -9.35 10.36 -6.34
N ASN A 67 -8.26 9.97 -7.02
CA ASN A 67 -8.24 9.76 -8.47
C ASN A 67 -8.95 8.48 -8.90
N LEU A 68 -9.43 7.62 -7.99
CA LEU A 68 -10.20 6.41 -8.31
C LEU A 68 -11.48 6.69 -9.12
N TRP A 69 -11.96 7.94 -9.12
CA TRP A 69 -13.05 8.39 -9.98
C TRP A 69 -12.67 8.50 -11.47
N SER A 70 -11.37 8.62 -11.76
CA SER A 70 -10.84 8.61 -13.12
C SER A 70 -10.67 7.17 -13.60
N TYR A 71 -11.36 6.79 -14.68
CA TYR A 71 -11.30 5.42 -15.22
C TYR A 71 -9.86 4.93 -15.51
N PRO A 72 -8.97 5.72 -16.15
CA PRO A 72 -7.57 5.33 -16.32
C PRO A 72 -6.85 5.03 -15.00
N PHE A 73 -7.01 5.89 -13.99
CA PHE A 73 -6.37 5.69 -12.69
C PHE A 73 -6.97 4.49 -11.94
N PHE A 74 -8.29 4.33 -12.00
CA PHE A 74 -8.97 3.16 -11.45
C PHE A 74 -8.40 1.86 -12.02
N LYS A 75 -8.13 1.81 -13.33
CA LYS A 75 -7.51 0.63 -13.97
C LYS A 75 -6.08 0.39 -13.47
N LEU A 76 -5.28 1.44 -13.33
CA LEU A 76 -3.93 1.36 -12.77
C LEU A 76 -3.94 0.84 -11.33
N ALA A 77 -4.68 1.52 -10.45
CA ALA A 77 -4.82 1.14 -9.05
C ALA A 77 -5.38 -0.28 -8.91
N SER A 78 -6.43 -0.63 -9.67
CA SER A 78 -6.99 -1.98 -9.67
C SER A 78 -5.95 -3.04 -10.04
N SER A 79 -5.09 -2.78 -11.03
CA SER A 79 -4.03 -3.72 -11.41
C SER A 79 -2.97 -3.87 -10.30
N CYS A 80 -2.58 -2.75 -9.68
CA CYS A 80 -1.65 -2.72 -8.56
C CYS A 80 -2.16 -3.54 -7.37
N PHE A 81 -3.38 -3.25 -6.90
CA PHE A 81 -4.00 -4.01 -5.80
C PHE A 81 -4.21 -5.48 -6.17
N LYS A 82 -4.64 -5.79 -7.41
CA LYS A 82 -4.75 -7.20 -7.85
C LYS A 82 -3.42 -7.94 -7.76
N LYS A 83 -2.30 -7.30 -8.10
CA LYS A 83 -0.96 -7.89 -8.00
C LYS A 83 -0.57 -8.16 -6.55
N LEU A 84 -0.68 -7.16 -5.66
CA LEU A 84 -0.43 -7.33 -4.21
C LEU A 84 -1.29 -8.46 -3.63
N LEU A 85 -2.57 -8.45 -3.96
CA LEU A 85 -3.55 -9.40 -3.46
C LEU A 85 -3.41 -10.82 -4.05
N ARG A 86 -2.41 -11.11 -4.88
CA ARG A 86 -2.08 -12.49 -5.26
C ARG A 86 -1.39 -13.24 -4.13
N LYS A 87 -0.48 -12.57 -3.41
CA LYS A 87 0.40 -13.20 -2.40
C LYS A 87 0.28 -12.59 -1.01
N HIS A 88 -0.31 -11.40 -0.88
CA HIS A 88 -0.51 -10.74 0.40
C HIS A 88 -1.98 -10.37 0.67
N SER A 89 -2.45 -10.52 1.90
CA SER A 89 -3.75 -10.05 2.35
C SER A 89 -3.59 -8.68 3.00
N CYS A 90 -4.50 -7.74 2.73
CA CYS A 90 -4.57 -6.51 3.52
C CYS A 90 -5.09 -6.88 4.91
N VAL A 91 -4.31 -6.58 5.96
CA VAL A 91 -4.64 -6.93 7.35
C VAL A 91 -4.92 -5.69 8.20
N HIS A 92 -4.57 -4.51 7.70
CA HIS A 92 -4.82 -3.25 8.36
C HIS A 92 -4.88 -2.11 7.34
N ILE A 93 -5.74 -1.15 7.61
CA ILE A 93 -5.94 0.03 6.77
C ILE A 93 -6.31 1.22 7.67
N HIS A 94 -5.66 2.35 7.45
CA HIS A 94 -5.85 3.56 8.24
C HIS A 94 -5.81 4.81 7.36
N PRO A 95 -6.81 5.71 7.39
CA PRO A 95 -6.74 6.98 6.69
C PRO A 95 -5.66 7.90 7.25
N ASN A 96 -4.81 8.46 6.39
CA ASN A 96 -3.84 9.46 6.82
C ASN A 96 -4.51 10.84 6.91
N ASN A 97 -4.50 11.45 8.11
CA ASN A 97 -5.20 12.70 8.40
C ASN A 97 -4.53 13.98 7.83
N THR A 98 -3.41 13.84 7.12
CA THR A 98 -2.75 14.99 6.48
C THR A 98 -3.57 15.56 5.32
N ARG A 99 -4.33 14.71 4.62
CA ARG A 99 -5.16 15.07 3.47
C ARG A 99 -6.61 14.70 3.75
N GLY A 100 -7.54 15.59 3.39
CA GLY A 100 -8.96 15.37 3.61
C GLY A 100 -9.56 14.27 2.75
N VAL A 101 -10.87 14.08 2.88
CA VAL A 101 -11.69 13.12 2.15
C VAL A 101 -12.35 13.80 0.95
N VAL A 102 -12.54 13.08 -0.15
CA VAL A 102 -13.41 13.49 -1.27
C VAL A 102 -14.67 12.64 -1.23
N SER A 103 -15.84 13.30 -1.31
CA SER A 103 -17.14 12.63 -1.40
C SER A 103 -17.78 12.92 -2.75
N ILE A 104 -18.12 11.88 -3.49
CA ILE A 104 -18.85 11.97 -4.77
C ILE A 104 -19.92 10.88 -4.76
N GLU A 105 -21.17 11.25 -5.04
CA GLU A 105 -22.32 10.33 -5.07
C GLU A 105 -22.44 9.46 -3.79
N GLY A 106 -22.10 10.02 -2.62
CA GLY A 106 -22.15 9.32 -1.33
C GLY A 106 -21.02 8.34 -1.06
N ILE A 107 -20.03 8.23 -1.95
CA ILE A 107 -18.81 7.44 -1.73
C ILE A 107 -17.70 8.36 -1.24
N GLU A 108 -17.19 8.06 -0.05
CA GLU A 108 -16.11 8.77 0.61
C GLU A 108 -14.75 8.09 0.36
N ILE A 109 -13.81 8.84 -0.18
CA ILE A 109 -12.45 8.38 -0.49
C ILE A 109 -11.44 9.31 0.19
N PRO A 110 -10.74 8.84 1.26
CA PRO A 110 -9.60 9.56 1.80
C PRO A 110 -8.54 9.74 0.71
N LYS A 111 -7.91 10.92 0.64
CA LYS A 111 -6.92 11.18 -0.41
C LYS A 111 -5.65 10.35 -0.26
N LEU A 112 -5.31 9.99 0.98
CA LEU A 112 -4.17 9.17 1.39
C LEU A 112 -4.64 8.14 2.42
N MET A 113 -4.12 6.92 2.33
CA MET A 113 -4.36 5.88 3.31
C MET A 113 -3.13 4.99 3.42
N GLU A 114 -2.85 4.56 4.64
CA GLU A 114 -1.80 3.61 4.98
C GLU A 114 -2.39 2.20 4.99
N PHE A 115 -1.71 1.26 4.34
CA PHE A 115 -2.13 -0.14 4.24
C PHE A 115 -1.00 -1.03 4.72
N THR A 116 -1.36 -2.02 5.55
CA THR A 116 -0.48 -3.12 5.89
C THR A 116 -0.96 -4.38 5.18
N PHE A 117 -0.07 -4.99 4.42
CA PHE A 117 -0.27 -6.28 3.79
C PHE A 117 0.61 -7.34 4.45
N TYR A 118 0.04 -8.51 4.67
CA TYR A 118 0.74 -9.66 5.22
C TYR A 118 0.72 -10.84 4.24
N ARG A 119 1.87 -11.48 4.05
CA ARG A 119 2.02 -12.57 3.07
C ARG A 119 1.16 -13.77 3.49
N ARG A 120 0.38 -14.29 2.54
CA ARG A 120 -0.67 -15.30 2.79
C ARG A 120 -0.15 -16.63 3.30
N ASP A 121 1.09 -16.99 3.00
CA ASP A 121 1.73 -18.21 3.51
C ASP A 121 1.98 -18.17 5.02
N ARG A 122 1.80 -17.00 5.65
CA ARG A 122 1.93 -16.79 7.10
C ARG A 122 0.65 -16.32 7.77
N VAL A 123 -0.42 -16.09 7.02
CA VAL A 123 -1.72 -15.69 7.57
C VAL A 123 -2.35 -16.93 8.20
N GLU A 124 -2.42 -16.96 9.52
CA GLU A 124 -3.35 -17.85 10.22
C GLU A 124 -4.77 -17.26 10.13
N LYS A 125 -5.79 -18.11 10.08
CA LYS A 125 -7.18 -17.63 10.15
C LYS A 125 -7.38 -16.98 11.52
N ALA A 126 -7.65 -15.68 11.53
CA ALA A 126 -8.19 -14.99 12.67
C ALA A 126 -9.72 -15.00 12.59
N ASP A 127 -10.38 -15.49 13.65
CA ASP A 127 -11.85 -15.42 13.79
C ASP A 127 -12.31 -14.09 14.41
N GLU A 128 -11.37 -13.18 14.68
CA GLU A 128 -11.65 -11.89 15.32
C GLU A 128 -12.29 -10.90 14.35
N LYS A 129 -13.31 -10.21 14.84
CA LYS A 129 -13.96 -9.14 14.09
C LYS A 129 -13.04 -7.92 14.06
N LEU A 130 -12.71 -7.44 12.86
CA LEU A 130 -11.96 -6.20 12.70
C LEU A 130 -12.71 -5.01 13.33
N THR A 131 -11.94 -4.14 13.98
CA THR A 131 -12.42 -2.92 14.61
C THR A 131 -11.71 -1.72 13.98
N PHE A 132 -12.49 -0.70 13.64
CA PHE A 132 -12.01 0.54 13.02
C PHE A 132 -12.65 1.75 13.74
N PRO A 133 -11.86 2.71 14.24
CA PRO A 133 -10.39 2.68 14.30
C PRO A 133 -9.88 1.54 15.19
N HIS A 134 -8.71 1.00 14.87
CA HIS A 134 -8.04 0.05 15.73
C HIS A 134 -7.43 0.80 16.94
N PRO A 135 -7.34 0.22 18.15
CA PRO A 135 -6.80 0.91 19.32
C PRO A 135 -5.35 1.40 19.20
N LEU A 136 -4.59 0.85 18.24
CA LEU A 136 -3.22 1.26 17.94
C LEU A 136 -3.11 2.27 16.79
N ASP A 137 -4.24 2.68 16.20
CA ASP A 137 -4.25 3.72 15.16
C ASP A 137 -3.77 5.04 15.76
N SER A 138 -2.86 5.69 15.05
CA SER A 138 -2.38 7.02 15.39
C SER A 138 -2.52 7.93 14.19
N ASP A 139 -3.07 9.11 14.42
CA ASP A 139 -3.06 10.18 13.44
C ASP A 139 -1.62 10.59 13.10
N ASN A 140 -1.38 10.91 11.83
CA ASN A 140 -0.06 11.32 11.34
C ASN A 140 0.28 12.77 11.73
N THR A 141 -0.73 13.60 12.03
CA THR A 141 -0.58 15.01 12.42
C THR A 141 -1.60 15.43 13.47
N ASN A 142 -1.47 16.65 14.00
CA ASN A 142 -2.45 17.25 14.94
C ASN A 142 -3.77 17.70 14.27
N LYS A 143 -4.02 17.33 13.00
CA LYS A 143 -5.29 17.59 12.33
C LYS A 143 -6.39 16.67 12.89
N PRO A 144 -7.68 16.97 12.66
CA PRO A 144 -8.75 16.06 13.05
C PRO A 144 -8.60 14.68 12.42
N SER A 145 -8.86 13.63 13.19
CA SER A 145 -8.84 12.25 12.71
C SER A 145 -9.84 12.02 11.58
N ILE A 146 -9.48 11.14 10.64
CA ILE A 146 -10.36 10.74 9.55
C ILE A 146 -10.84 9.32 9.83
N ALA A 147 -12.15 9.15 10.05
CA ALA A 147 -12.74 7.83 10.20
C ALA A 147 -12.66 7.05 8.88
N LEU A 148 -12.34 5.75 8.96
CA LEU A 148 -12.36 4.86 7.81
C LEU A 148 -13.78 4.77 7.23
N PRO A 149 -14.01 5.16 5.96
CA PRO A 149 -15.36 5.09 5.41
C PRO A 149 -15.83 3.65 5.25
N LYS A 150 -17.12 3.41 5.49
CA LYS A 150 -17.71 2.06 5.56
C LYS A 150 -17.49 1.21 4.30
N CYS A 151 -17.37 1.83 3.14
CA CYS A 151 -17.10 1.13 1.88
C CYS A 151 -15.72 0.44 1.84
N TRP A 152 -14.81 0.76 2.77
CA TRP A 152 -13.48 0.14 2.88
C TRP A 152 -13.41 -0.96 3.93
N ALA A 153 -14.29 -0.93 4.95
CA ALA A 153 -14.21 -1.78 6.13
C ALA A 153 -14.48 -3.28 5.90
N ASN A 154 -15.02 -3.67 4.74
CA ASN A 154 -15.34 -5.06 4.40
C ASN A 154 -14.22 -5.78 3.62
N TYR A 155 -13.10 -5.11 3.36
CA TYR A 155 -12.05 -5.60 2.44
C TYR A 155 -10.70 -5.88 3.13
N CYS A 156 -10.68 -5.84 4.45
CA CYS A 156 -9.60 -6.34 5.30
C CYS A 156 -10.09 -7.60 6.04
#